data_AF-A0A1T4WKY1-F1
#
_entry.id   AF-A0A1T4WKY1-F1
#
_cell.length_a   1.000
_cell.length_b   1.000
_cell.length_c   1.000
_cell.angle_alpha   90.00
_cell.angle_beta   90.00
_cell.angle_gamma   90.00
#
_symmetry.space_group_name_H-M   'P 1'
#
loop_
_entity.id
_entity.type
_entity.pdbx_description
1 polymer ?
#
loop_
_entity_poly.entity_id
_entity_poly.type
_entity_poly.pdbx_seq_one_letter_code
_entity_poly.pdbx_strand_id
1 'polypeptide(L)' 'MYEYKVFRWRFDLNDAEELEKTLNEYGKEGWRIFNIITNVKGSGGILNSSIDGSAATIILEKDCK' A
#
# COMPACT_ATOMS: atom_id res chain seq x y z
N MET A 1 1.01 -22.48 3.30
CA MET A 1 0.29 -21.56 4.22
C MET A 1 0.67 -20.16 3.81
N TYR A 2 -0.22 -19.18 3.77
CA TYR A 2 0.14 -17.85 3.26
C TYR A 2 0.50 -16.90 4.39
N GLU A 3 1.60 -16.16 4.22
CA GLU A 3 1.98 -15.02 5.04
C GLU A 3 1.55 -13.73 4.36
N TYR A 4 1.10 -12.75 5.16
CA TYR A 4 0.68 -11.44 4.67
C TYR A 4 1.48 -10.33 5.33
N LYS A 5 1.88 -9.33 4.53
CA LYS A 5 2.44 -8.06 4.99
C LYS A 5 1.53 -6.93 4.54
N VAL A 6 1.26 -5.99 5.44
CA VAL A 6 0.48 -4.79 5.14
C VAL A 6 1.36 -3.58 5.37
N PHE A 7 1.44 -2.70 4.39
CA PHE A 7 2.13 -1.43 4.55
C PHE A 7 1.30 -0.28 3.98
N ARG A 8 1.41 0.88 4.62
CA ARG A 8 0.68 2.09 4.25
C ARG A 8 1.63 3.08 3.62
N TRP A 9 1.32 3.51 2.41
CA TRP A 9 2.09 4.47 1.63
C TRP A 9 1.29 5.77 1.49
N ARG A 10 1.87 6.91 1.88
CA ARG A 10 1.22 8.22 1.74
C ARG A 10 1.77 8.89 0.48
N PHE A 11 0.89 9.26 -0.45
CA PHE A 11 1.26 9.88 -1.72
C PHE A 11 1.92 11.26 -1.54
N ASP A 12 1.59 11.96 -0.45
CA ASP A 12 2.08 13.32 -0.18
C ASP A 12 3.44 13.35 0.56
N LEU A 13 3.81 12.23 1.21
CA LEU A 13 5.00 12.16 2.06
C LEU A 13 6.09 11.24 1.53
N ASN A 14 5.77 10.37 0.58
CA ASN A 14 6.69 9.35 0.10
C ASN A 14 6.83 9.45 -1.41
N ASP A 15 8.06 9.33 -1.90
CA ASP A 15 8.35 9.33 -3.34
C ASP A 15 7.91 8.00 -3.99
N ALA A 16 7.51 8.06 -5.25
CA ALA A 16 7.13 6.88 -6.02
C ALA A 16 8.34 5.96 -6.29
N GLU A 17 9.55 6.52 -6.43
CA GLU A 17 10.77 5.75 -6.64
C GLU A 17 11.13 4.94 -5.38
N GLU A 18 10.92 5.50 -4.19
CA GLU A 18 11.15 4.78 -2.92
C GLU A 18 10.16 3.64 -2.73
N LEU A 19 8.90 3.83 -3.14
CA LEU A 19 7.91 2.77 -3.15
C LEU A 19 8.33 1.63 -4.10
N GLU A 20 8.74 1.97 -5.32
CA GLU A 20 9.17 1.00 -6.31
C GLU A 20 10.38 0.18 -5.80
N LYS A 21 11.39 0.84 -5.23
CA LYS A 21 12.54 0.16 -4.60
C LYS A 21 12.10 -0.79 -3.50
N THR A 22 11.23 -0.34 -2.61
CA THR A 22 10.72 -1.16 -1.49
C THR A 22 9.95 -2.38 -2.00
N LEU A 23 9.07 -2.20 -2.97
CA LEU A 23 8.31 -3.30 -3.58
C LEU A 23 9.21 -4.29 -4.32
N ASN A 24 10.25 -3.80 -5.01
CA ASN A 24 11.22 -4.64 -5.70
C ASN A 24 12.05 -5.48 -4.72
N GLU A 25 12.49 -4.93 -3.59
CA GLU A 25 13.18 -5.70 -2.54
C GLU A 25 12.26 -6.79 -1.97
N TYR A 26 10.99 -6.47 -1.68
CA TYR A 26 10.02 -7.47 -1.27
C TYR A 26 9.78 -8.55 -2.33
N GLY A 27 9.77 -8.17 -3.62
CA GLY A 27 9.71 -9.11 -4.73
C GLY A 27 10.87 -10.10 -4.73
N LYS A 28 12.10 -9.63 -4.46
CA LYS A 28 13.29 -10.51 -4.32
C LYS A 28 13.18 -11.47 -3.14
N GLU A 29 12.55 -11.05 -2.05
CA GLU A 29 12.25 -11.89 -0.89
C GLU A 29 11.09 -12.88 -1.12
N GLY A 30 10.45 -12.85 -2.30
CA GLY A 30 9.34 -13.75 -2.67
C GLY A 30 7.95 -13.25 -2.29
N TRP A 31 7.82 -11.98 -1.86
CA TRP A 31 6.51 -11.36 -1.65
C TRP A 31 5.89 -10.94 -2.97
N ARG A 32 4.58 -11.03 -3.05
CA ARG A 32 3.78 -10.68 -4.24
C ARG A 32 2.68 -9.73 -3.82
N ILE A 33 2.35 -8.76 -4.67
CA ILE A 33 1.23 -7.85 -4.40
C ILE A 33 -0.06 -8.65 -4.48
N PHE A 34 -0.78 -8.70 -3.36
CA PHE A 34 -2.10 -9.32 -3.27
C PHE A 34 -3.22 -8.31 -3.52
N ASN A 35 -3.12 -7.11 -2.91
CA ASN A 35 -4.14 -6.07 -3.08
C ASN A 35 -3.57 -4.67 -2.82
N ILE A 36 -4.16 -3.65 -3.46
CA ILE A 36 -3.85 -2.24 -3.24
C ILE A 36 -5.16 -1.50 -3.03
N ILE A 37 -5.33 -0.92 -1.84
CA ILE A 37 -6.51 -0.14 -1.47
C ILE A 37 -6.10 1.33 -1.44
N THR A 38 -6.52 2.08 -2.45
CA THR A 38 -6.28 3.52 -2.51
C THR A 38 -7.37 4.26 -1.74
N ASN A 39 -6.95 5.09 -0.79
CA ASN A 39 -7.80 6.05 -0.12
C ASN A 39 -7.54 7.43 -0.75
N VAL A 40 -8.11 7.62 -1.93
CA VAL A 40 -8.13 8.90 -2.63
C VAL A 40 -9.48 9.55 -2.35
N LYS A 41 -9.46 10.73 -1.72
CA LYS A 41 -10.70 11.45 -1.38
C LYS A 41 -11.28 12.10 -2.65
N GLY A 42 -11.99 11.31 -3.46
CA GLY A 42 -12.85 11.80 -4.55
C GLY A 42 -14.20 12.24 -4.00
N SER A 43 -14.63 13.45 -4.35
CA SER A 43 -15.89 14.06 -3.90
C SER A 43 -17.10 13.16 -4.21
N GLY A 44 -17.65 12.54 -3.17
CA GLY A 44 -18.76 11.61 -3.28
C GLY A 44 -19.38 11.31 -1.92
N GLY A 45 -20.06 12.31 -1.35
CA GLY A 45 -21.01 12.12 -0.24
C GLY A 45 -20.38 12.10 1.16
N ILE A 46 -20.69 13.17 1.92
CA ILE A 46 -21.00 13.18 3.35
C ILE A 46 -20.20 12.18 4.20
N LEU A 47 -19.09 12.63 4.81
CA LEU A 47 -18.76 12.43 6.22
C LEU A 47 -17.40 13.09 6.52
N ASN A 48 -17.46 14.06 7.44
CA ASN A 48 -16.31 14.72 8.03
C ASN A 48 -15.52 13.73 8.88
N SER A 49 -14.33 13.34 8.41
CA SER A 49 -13.24 12.97 9.30
C SER A 49 -11.90 13.39 8.67
N SER A 50 -11.35 14.44 9.27
CA SER A 50 -9.93 14.76 9.47
C SER A 50 -8.92 14.46 8.36
N ILE A 51 -8.50 15.53 7.70
CA ILE A 51 -7.12 15.89 7.31
C ILE A 51 -6.10 14.74 7.42
N ASP A 52 -5.89 13.98 6.35
CA ASP A 52 -4.68 13.18 6.16
C ASP A 52 -4.53 12.88 4.67
N GLY A 53 -3.39 13.25 4.08
CA GLY A 53 -3.15 13.23 2.63
C GLY A 53 -3.47 11.89 1.98
N SER A 54 -3.75 11.91 0.67
CA SER A 54 -3.99 10.72 -0.14
C SER A 54 -3.02 9.61 0.28
N ALA A 55 -3.53 8.39 0.52
CA ALA A 55 -2.72 7.25 0.93
C ALA A 55 -3.19 5.96 0.24
N ALA A 56 -2.29 5.01 0.04
CA ALA A 56 -2.57 3.66 -0.40
C ALA A 56 -2.17 2.66 0.69
N THR A 57 -2.99 1.64 0.88
CA THR A 57 -2.63 0.46 1.68
C THR A 57 -2.29 -0.66 0.72
N ILE A 58 -1.07 -1.17 0.78
CA ILE A 58 -0.59 -2.23 -0.09
C ILE A 58 -0.44 -3.50 0.76
N ILE A 59 -1.07 -4.57 0.29
CA ILE A 59 -1.09 -5.88 0.92
C ILE A 59 -0.26 -6.80 0.05
N LEU A 60 0.75 -7.41 0.65
CA LEU A 60 1.63 -8.39 0.04
C LEU A 60 1.33 -9.77 0.62
N GLU A 61 1.44 -10.81 -0.20
CA GLU A 61 1.38 -12.21 0.22
C GLU A 61 2.67 -12.95 -0.12
N LYS A 62 2.99 -13.98 0.65
CA LYS A 62 4.07 -14.92 0.38
C LYS A 62 3.60 -16.33 0.70
N ASP A 63 3.90 -17.28 -0.18
CA ASP A 63 3.61 -18.70 0.05
C ASP A 63 4.68 -19.28 0.98
N CYS A 64 4.30 -19.72 2.18
CA CYS A 64 5.13 -20.60 2.99
C CYS A 64 4.98 -22.02 2.46
N LYS A 65 5.93 -22.43 1.63
CA LYS A 65 6.22 -23.83 1.32
C LYS A 65 7.60 -24.19 1.84
#